data_AF-A0AB39Q0F5-F1
#
_entry.id   AF-A0AB39Q0F5-F1
#
_cell.length_a   1.000
_cell.length_b   1.000
_cell.length_c   1.000
_cell.angle_alpha   90.00
_cell.angle_beta   90.00
_cell.angle_gamma   90.00
#
_symmetry.space_group_name_H-M   'P 1'
#
loop_
_entity.id
_entity.type
_entity.pdbx_description
1 polymer ?
#
loop_
_entity_poly.entity_id
_entity_poly.type
_entity_poly.pdbx_seq_one_letter_code
_entity_poly.pdbx_strand_id
1 'polypeptide(L)'
;MSQTAKPRRRSRLAKAALVLGSAAALTVTLTGSASAAVLNPLPWNASTFQNKYMPLFDYDSDGCFPAAAVDAGGQLNGGLNNSGSITGQCRDGHLGRANTYAQSLCRNGWCAYVYALYFEKDQTLNGADAFGHRHDWESVVVFQKQGEERPRYLSASRHGGYSTHPINEVPMDGNRVKIVYHKDGASTHAFRFAGWGEDTEAWGPGNHWDTPALVTMEQMDKTPRDALWNSQWGRANFPLTNNLVSNINKARPGEVPAF
;
A
#
# COMPACT_ATOMS: atom_id res chain seq x y z
N MET A 1 31.71 -76.35 -36.73
CA MET A 1 31.76 -77.21 -35.53
C MET A 1 31.44 -76.34 -34.32
N SER A 2 30.39 -76.70 -33.58
CA SER A 2 30.02 -76.07 -32.31
C SER A 2 31.12 -76.19 -31.27
N GLN A 3 31.28 -75.17 -30.42
CA GLN A 3 31.47 -75.40 -28.98
C GLN A 3 31.29 -74.12 -28.14
N THR A 4 30.88 -74.39 -26.91
CA THR A 4 30.21 -73.58 -25.89
C THR A 4 31.15 -72.98 -24.84
N ALA A 5 30.74 -71.81 -24.33
CA ALA A 5 30.81 -71.30 -22.95
C ALA A 5 32.14 -71.23 -22.16
N LYS A 6 32.44 -70.04 -21.59
CA LYS A 6 32.28 -69.74 -20.14
C LYS A 6 32.61 -68.28 -19.77
N PRO A 7 32.10 -67.77 -18.62
CA PRO A 7 32.01 -66.35 -18.30
C PRO A 7 33.20 -65.85 -17.46
N ARG A 8 33.47 -64.54 -17.50
CA ARG A 8 34.39 -63.89 -16.56
C ARG A 8 33.73 -62.69 -15.84
N ARG A 9 33.44 -62.98 -14.56
CA ARG A 9 33.54 -62.17 -13.33
C ARG A 9 33.24 -60.66 -13.42
N ARG A 10 32.17 -60.30 -12.71
CA ARG A 10 31.97 -58.98 -12.11
C ARG A 10 33.12 -58.69 -11.13
N SER A 11 33.71 -57.50 -11.21
CA SER A 11 34.23 -56.80 -10.03
C SER A 11 33.91 -55.31 -10.14
N ARG A 12 33.20 -54.87 -9.12
CA ARG A 12 32.86 -53.51 -8.68
C ARG A 12 33.92 -52.48 -9.06
N LEU A 13 33.48 -51.29 -9.47
CA LEU A 13 33.93 -50.02 -8.91
C LEU A 13 32.96 -48.91 -9.33
N ALA A 14 32.72 -48.02 -8.39
CA ALA A 14 31.67 -47.02 -8.36
C ALA A 14 31.79 -45.95 -9.44
N LYS A 15 30.65 -45.50 -9.96
CA LYS A 15 30.46 -44.10 -10.36
C LYS A 15 29.03 -43.68 -10.02
N ALA A 16 28.90 -43.07 -8.85
CA ALA A 16 27.84 -42.10 -8.61
C ALA A 16 28.16 -40.88 -9.49
N ALA A 17 27.22 -40.43 -10.31
CA ALA A 17 27.29 -39.12 -10.94
C ALA A 17 25.87 -38.59 -11.19
N LEU A 18 25.51 -37.66 -10.31
CA LEU A 18 24.62 -36.50 -10.48
C LEU A 18 23.40 -36.63 -11.41
N VAL A 19 22.23 -36.67 -10.77
CA VAL A 19 21.00 -36.14 -11.37
C VAL A 19 21.20 -34.63 -11.51
N LEU A 20 21.31 -34.14 -12.75
CA LEU A 20 21.28 -32.72 -13.07
C LEU A 20 19.86 -32.21 -12.81
N GLY A 21 19.64 -31.68 -11.61
CA GLY A 21 18.47 -30.85 -11.29
C GLY A 21 18.67 -29.46 -11.86
N SER A 22 18.21 -29.22 -13.08
CA SER A 22 18.16 -27.89 -13.67
C SER A 22 16.88 -27.18 -13.24
N ALA A 23 16.81 -26.74 -11.99
CA ALA A 23 15.87 -25.68 -11.63
C ALA A 23 16.53 -24.35 -12.03
N ALA A 24 16.33 -23.93 -13.28
CA ALA A 24 16.64 -22.57 -13.68
C ALA A 24 15.64 -21.64 -13.00
N ALA A 25 15.98 -21.16 -11.80
CA ALA A 25 15.29 -20.04 -11.20
C ALA A 25 15.53 -18.82 -12.10
N LEU A 26 14.50 -18.36 -12.81
CA LEU A 26 14.50 -17.04 -13.42
C LEU A 26 14.54 -16.00 -12.29
N THR A 27 15.74 -15.59 -11.88
CA THR A 27 15.90 -14.31 -11.20
C THR A 27 15.73 -13.22 -12.26
N VAL A 28 14.51 -12.74 -12.43
CA VAL A 28 14.28 -11.48 -13.13
C VAL A 28 14.87 -10.39 -12.24
N THR A 29 16.13 -10.01 -12.51
CA THR A 29 16.68 -8.77 -11.98
C THR A 29 15.98 -7.65 -12.72
N LEU A 30 14.89 -7.15 -12.15
CA LEU A 30 14.32 -5.86 -12.55
C LEU A 30 15.38 -4.80 -12.25
N THR A 31 16.18 -4.43 -13.26
CA THR A 31 16.92 -3.18 -13.27
C THR A 31 15.86 -2.08 -13.28
N GLY A 32 15.38 -1.69 -12.10
CA GLY A 32 14.38 -0.65 -11.95
C GLY A 32 14.87 0.59 -12.68
N SER A 33 14.04 1.12 -13.57
CA SER A 33 14.26 2.42 -14.19
C SER A 33 14.59 3.44 -13.10
N ALA A 34 15.50 4.37 -13.39
CA ALA A 34 15.80 5.51 -12.53
C ALA A 34 14.66 6.55 -12.53
N SER A 35 13.41 6.12 -12.73
CA SER A 35 12.19 6.91 -12.69
C SER A 35 11.04 6.04 -12.20
N ALA A 36 10.14 6.69 -11.48
CA ALA A 36 8.87 6.15 -11.02
C ALA A 36 8.05 5.55 -12.16
N ALA A 37 7.32 4.48 -11.89
CA ALA A 37 6.38 3.94 -12.84
C ALA A 37 5.01 4.60 -12.63
N VAL A 38 4.62 5.52 -13.51
CA VAL A 38 3.26 6.10 -13.49
C VAL A 38 2.27 5.13 -14.14
N LEU A 39 1.90 4.09 -13.39
CA LEU A 39 0.96 3.07 -13.85
C LEU A 39 -0.43 3.65 -14.18
N ASN A 40 -1.17 2.95 -15.04
CA ASN A 40 -2.57 3.27 -15.26
C ASN A 40 -3.39 2.82 -14.04
N PRO A 41 -4.07 3.73 -13.32
CA PRO A 41 -4.86 3.36 -12.17
C PRO A 41 -6.03 2.48 -12.60
N LEU A 42 -6.43 1.59 -11.70
CA LEU A 42 -7.64 0.79 -11.84
C LEU A 42 -8.89 1.69 -11.84
N PRO A 43 -9.94 1.33 -12.59
CA PRO A 43 -11.19 2.08 -12.56
C PRO A 43 -11.86 1.98 -11.19
N TRP A 44 -12.64 3.00 -10.84
CA TRP A 44 -13.46 3.02 -9.62
C TRP A 44 -14.40 1.80 -9.57
N ASN A 45 -14.44 1.09 -8.44
CA ASN A 45 -15.33 -0.06 -8.26
C ASN A 45 -16.01 -0.11 -6.87
N ALA A 46 -15.99 0.98 -6.10
CA ALA A 46 -16.45 0.93 -4.72
C ALA A 46 -17.97 0.98 -4.57
N SER A 47 -18.47 0.27 -3.55
CA SER A 47 -19.88 0.33 -3.14
C SER A 47 -20.23 1.61 -2.39
N THR A 48 -21.52 1.84 -2.15
CA THR A 48 -22.07 3.03 -1.49
C THR A 48 -21.40 3.33 -0.13
N PHE A 49 -21.17 2.31 0.71
CA PHE A 49 -20.65 2.54 2.07
C PHE A 49 -19.16 2.90 2.09
N GLN A 50 -18.30 2.23 1.29
CA GLN A 50 -16.90 2.62 1.19
C GLN A 50 -16.75 4.00 0.55
N ASN A 51 -17.60 4.36 -0.43
CA ASN A 51 -17.58 5.71 -0.99
C ASN A 51 -17.98 6.78 0.04
N LYS A 52 -19.04 6.52 0.82
CA LYS A 52 -19.60 7.46 1.80
C LYS A 52 -18.58 7.96 2.82
N TYR A 53 -17.64 7.12 3.22
CA TYR A 53 -16.63 7.43 4.23
C TYR A 53 -15.22 7.60 3.65
N MET A 54 -15.08 7.60 2.31
CA MET A 54 -13.78 7.76 1.66
C MET A 54 -13.14 9.08 2.10
N PRO A 55 -11.88 9.11 2.54
CA PRO A 55 -11.22 10.36 2.86
C PRO A 55 -11.13 11.31 1.65
N LEU A 56 -10.90 12.56 1.97
CA LEU A 56 -10.44 13.60 1.05
C LEU A 56 -8.96 13.79 1.32
N PHE A 57 -8.13 13.76 0.29
CA PHE A 57 -6.67 13.78 0.44
C PHE A 57 -6.06 15.09 -0.05
N ASP A 58 -4.97 15.48 0.59
CA ASP A 58 -4.02 16.44 0.05
C ASP A 58 -2.59 15.97 0.37
N TYR A 59 -1.60 16.57 -0.29
CA TYR A 59 -0.21 16.15 -0.18
C TYR A 59 0.69 17.37 -0.12
N ASP A 60 1.40 17.55 0.99
CA ASP A 60 2.33 18.65 1.18
C ASP A 60 3.47 18.58 0.15
N SER A 61 4.19 19.69 0.00
CA SER A 61 5.32 19.81 -0.94
C SER A 61 6.55 18.97 -0.59
N ASP A 62 6.54 18.22 0.52
CA ASP A 62 7.71 17.60 1.12
C ASP A 62 7.83 16.09 0.94
N GLY A 63 6.91 15.45 0.21
CA GLY A 63 6.93 14.01 -0.08
C GLY A 63 6.64 13.63 -1.53
N CYS A 64 6.43 12.34 -1.78
CA CYS A 64 5.92 11.88 -3.07
C CYS A 64 4.42 12.18 -3.22
N PHE A 65 3.94 12.33 -4.46
CA PHE A 65 2.52 12.19 -4.74
C PHE A 65 2.12 10.71 -4.74
N PRO A 66 0.85 10.37 -4.47
CA PRO A 66 0.42 8.99 -4.49
C PRO A 66 0.50 8.43 -5.91
N ALA A 67 0.65 7.11 -6.00
CA ALA A 67 0.69 6.38 -7.25
C ALA A 67 -0.25 5.17 -7.22
N ALA A 68 -0.61 4.66 -8.40
CA ALA A 68 -1.19 3.33 -8.51
C ALA A 68 -0.11 2.28 -8.17
N ALA A 69 -0.40 1.43 -7.18
CA ALA A 69 0.47 0.34 -6.75
C ALA A 69 0.43 -0.87 -7.70
N VAL A 70 -0.64 -0.98 -8.49
CA VAL A 70 -0.85 -2.07 -9.44
C VAL A 70 -1.71 -1.59 -10.60
N ASP A 71 -1.48 -2.12 -11.80
CA ASP A 71 -2.36 -1.92 -12.96
C ASP A 71 -3.32 -3.10 -13.20
N ALA A 72 -4.21 -3.00 -14.19
CA ALA A 72 -5.17 -4.05 -14.51
C ALA A 72 -4.53 -5.39 -14.93
N GLY A 73 -3.30 -5.37 -15.44
CA GLY A 73 -2.52 -6.56 -15.80
C GLY A 73 -1.84 -7.23 -14.61
N GLY A 74 -1.91 -6.64 -13.42
CA GLY A 74 -1.19 -7.11 -12.23
C GLY A 74 0.26 -6.67 -12.19
N GLN A 75 0.68 -5.72 -13.04
CA GLN A 75 2.00 -5.12 -12.94
C GLN A 75 2.06 -4.28 -11.67
N LEU A 76 2.93 -4.66 -10.74
CA LEU A 76 3.17 -3.90 -9.51
C LEU A 76 4.07 -2.69 -9.78
N ASN A 77 3.81 -1.61 -9.06
CA ASN A 77 4.70 -0.46 -9.05
C ASN A 77 6.00 -0.85 -8.33
N GLY A 78 7.13 -0.71 -9.04
CA GLY A 78 8.45 -1.08 -8.53
C GLY A 78 8.98 -0.16 -7.43
N GLY A 79 8.33 0.98 -7.19
CA GLY A 79 8.77 2.02 -6.27
C GLY A 79 10.03 2.74 -6.74
N LEU A 80 10.57 3.58 -5.87
CA LEU A 80 11.83 4.28 -6.06
C LEU A 80 12.84 3.91 -4.98
N ASN A 81 14.13 3.98 -5.32
CA ASN A 81 15.15 3.95 -4.27
C ASN A 81 14.96 5.18 -3.36
N ASN A 82 15.21 5.00 -2.07
CA ASN A 82 15.25 6.07 -1.07
C ASN A 82 16.56 6.86 -1.18
N SER A 83 16.85 7.34 -2.38
CA SER A 83 18.01 8.16 -2.69
C SER A 83 17.63 9.37 -3.55
N GLY A 84 18.57 10.31 -3.67
CA GLY A 84 18.31 11.58 -4.35
C GLY A 84 17.46 12.51 -3.48
N SER A 85 16.77 13.47 -4.09
CA SER A 85 15.88 14.37 -3.34
C SER A 85 14.63 13.62 -2.85
N ILE A 86 14.09 14.05 -1.71
CA ILE A 86 12.89 13.46 -1.10
C ILE A 86 11.72 13.40 -2.11
N THR A 87 11.51 14.48 -2.86
CA THR A 87 10.44 14.63 -3.86
C THR A 87 10.84 14.17 -5.27
N GLY A 88 12.10 13.75 -5.45
CA GLY A 88 12.67 13.47 -6.75
C GLY A 88 11.98 12.31 -7.45
N GLN A 89 11.55 12.56 -8.69
CA GLN A 89 11.00 11.56 -9.62
C GLN A 89 9.64 10.98 -9.27
N CYS A 90 9.00 11.37 -8.16
CA CYS A 90 7.69 10.86 -7.71
C CYS A 90 6.61 11.93 -7.61
N ARG A 91 6.78 13.04 -8.34
CA ARG A 91 5.77 14.12 -8.42
C ARG A 91 5.40 14.48 -9.86
N ASP A 92 6.21 14.11 -10.84
CA ASP A 92 5.98 14.44 -12.25
C ASP A 92 4.92 13.51 -12.85
N GLY A 93 3.73 14.05 -13.15
CA GLY A 93 2.64 13.28 -13.77
C GLY A 93 1.94 12.27 -12.85
N HIS A 94 2.16 12.35 -11.53
CA HIS A 94 1.58 11.41 -10.56
C HIS A 94 0.19 11.81 -10.07
N LEU A 95 -0.10 13.11 -9.96
CA LEU A 95 -1.43 13.59 -9.57
C LEU A 95 -2.50 13.09 -10.55
N GLY A 96 -3.60 12.58 -10.00
CA GLY A 96 -4.69 11.98 -10.78
C GLY A 96 -4.38 10.58 -11.33
N ARG A 97 -3.22 9.99 -11.00
CA ARG A 97 -2.78 8.67 -11.47
C ARG A 97 -2.68 7.63 -10.35
N ALA A 98 -3.36 7.89 -9.23
CA ALA A 98 -3.41 7.02 -8.06
C ALA A 98 -4.75 6.28 -7.93
N ASN A 99 -4.74 5.27 -7.07
CA ASN A 99 -5.93 4.60 -6.56
C ASN A 99 -6.01 4.79 -5.05
N THR A 100 -7.23 4.88 -4.53
CA THR A 100 -7.49 4.66 -3.11
C THR A 100 -7.86 3.20 -2.94
N TYR A 101 -7.04 2.42 -2.25
CA TYR A 101 -7.32 1.01 -2.00
C TYR A 101 -8.13 0.85 -0.72
N ALA A 102 -9.17 0.03 -0.73
CA ALA A 102 -10.05 -0.10 0.42
C ALA A 102 -10.41 -1.54 0.78
N GLN A 103 -10.60 -1.76 2.08
CA GLN A 103 -11.14 -2.99 2.66
C GLN A 103 -11.97 -2.60 3.88
N SER A 104 -13.04 -3.35 4.15
CA SER A 104 -13.88 -3.11 5.32
C SER A 104 -14.13 -4.39 6.10
N LEU A 105 -14.24 -4.26 7.41
CA LEU A 105 -14.60 -5.35 8.31
C LEU A 105 -15.66 -4.86 9.30
N CYS A 106 -16.74 -5.61 9.47
CA CYS A 106 -17.75 -5.34 10.49
C CYS A 106 -17.78 -6.46 11.52
N ARG A 107 -17.69 -6.10 12.81
CA ARG A 107 -17.71 -7.03 13.94
C ARG A 107 -18.25 -6.32 15.18
N ASN A 108 -18.98 -7.04 16.03
CA ASN A 108 -19.43 -6.53 17.35
C ASN A 108 -20.22 -5.21 17.30
N GLY A 109 -21.07 -5.01 16.27
CA GLY A 109 -21.87 -3.79 16.10
C GLY A 109 -21.11 -2.59 15.56
N TRP A 110 -19.86 -2.78 15.09
CA TRP A 110 -19.02 -1.75 14.50
C TRP A 110 -18.51 -2.17 13.13
N CYS A 111 -18.28 -1.19 12.26
CA CYS A 111 -17.61 -1.35 10.99
C CYS A 111 -16.35 -0.48 10.96
N ALA A 112 -15.24 -1.07 10.55
CA ALA A 112 -13.99 -0.39 10.24
C ALA A 112 -13.80 -0.38 8.72
N TYR A 113 -13.68 0.81 8.15
CA TYR A 113 -13.37 1.03 6.73
C TYR A 113 -11.93 1.52 6.64
N VAL A 114 -11.05 0.72 6.02
CA VAL A 114 -9.64 1.04 5.87
C VAL A 114 -9.40 1.49 4.44
N TYR A 115 -8.84 2.68 4.28
CA TYR A 115 -8.45 3.29 3.01
C TYR A 115 -6.94 3.46 3.00
N ALA A 116 -6.29 3.14 1.89
CA ALA A 116 -4.84 3.23 1.79
C ALA A 116 -4.41 3.89 0.48
N LEU A 117 -3.36 4.70 0.57
CA LEU A 117 -2.62 5.22 -0.57
C LEU A 117 -1.21 4.64 -0.58
N TYR A 118 -0.67 4.49 -1.78
CA TYR A 118 0.68 4.03 -2.02
C TYR A 118 1.55 5.18 -2.52
N PHE A 119 2.75 5.29 -1.97
CA PHE A 119 3.79 6.20 -2.44
C PHE A 119 5.03 5.39 -2.79
N GLU A 120 5.81 5.85 -3.75
CA GLU A 120 6.87 5.00 -4.33
C GLU A 120 8.12 4.90 -3.45
N LYS A 121 8.31 5.84 -2.54
CA LYS A 121 9.38 5.85 -1.54
C LYS A 121 8.98 6.76 -0.37
N ASP A 122 9.67 6.54 0.73
CA ASP A 122 9.65 7.39 1.92
C ASP A 122 11.09 7.76 2.28
N GLN A 123 11.37 9.05 2.45
CA GLN A 123 12.69 9.57 2.79
C GLN A 123 12.65 10.59 3.92
N THR A 124 13.57 10.44 4.86
CA THR A 124 13.85 11.37 5.95
C THR A 124 14.76 12.51 5.50
N LEU A 125 15.70 12.25 4.57
CA LEU A 125 16.72 13.19 4.13
C LEU A 125 17.02 13.07 2.63
N ASN A 126 17.48 14.18 2.03
CA ASN A 126 18.02 14.18 0.69
C ASN A 126 19.35 13.41 0.64
N GLY A 127 19.62 12.76 -0.48
CA GLY A 127 20.82 11.93 -0.68
C GLY A 127 20.56 10.48 -0.31
N ALA A 128 21.59 9.74 0.09
CA ALA A 128 21.43 8.34 0.52
C ALA A 128 20.82 8.31 1.92
N ASP A 129 19.66 7.68 2.05
CA ASP A 129 18.92 7.62 3.30
C ASP A 129 19.03 6.23 3.94
N ALA A 130 19.54 6.15 5.17
CA ALA A 130 19.59 4.90 5.93
C ALA A 130 18.26 4.58 6.63
N PHE A 131 17.41 5.58 6.84
CA PHE A 131 16.19 5.49 7.63
C PHE A 131 14.93 5.39 6.78
N GLY A 132 14.93 5.98 5.58
CA GLY A 132 13.89 5.84 4.58
C GLY A 132 13.81 4.44 3.94
N HIS A 133 12.90 4.29 2.99
CA HIS A 133 12.71 3.04 2.26
C HIS A 133 12.02 3.22 0.90
N ARG A 134 12.26 2.24 0.03
CA ARG A 134 11.45 2.02 -1.17
C ARG A 134 10.05 1.57 -0.75
N HIS A 135 9.04 2.06 -1.46
CA HIS A 135 7.61 1.90 -1.16
C HIS A 135 7.19 2.60 0.11
N ASP A 136 5.95 3.05 0.13
CA ASP A 136 5.28 3.55 1.31
C ASP A 136 3.79 3.27 1.20
N TRP A 137 3.17 2.97 2.34
CA TRP A 137 1.75 2.67 2.46
C TRP A 137 1.22 3.37 3.69
N GLU A 138 0.42 4.40 3.47
CA GLU A 138 -0.31 5.10 4.52
C GLU A 138 -1.80 4.76 4.43
N SER A 139 -2.48 4.76 5.57
CA SER A 139 -3.87 4.38 5.67
C SER A 139 -4.68 5.20 6.67
N VAL A 140 -5.97 5.30 6.37
CA VAL A 140 -6.98 5.92 7.21
C VAL A 140 -7.99 4.85 7.60
N VAL A 141 -8.31 4.75 8.89
CA VAL A 141 -9.37 3.86 9.39
C VAL A 141 -10.54 4.70 9.87
N VAL A 142 -11.72 4.43 9.31
CA VAL A 142 -12.98 5.04 9.73
C VAL A 142 -13.78 4.03 10.53
N PHE A 143 -14.07 4.36 11.79
CA PHE A 143 -14.90 3.55 12.67
C PHE A 143 -16.32 4.10 12.73
N GLN A 144 -17.26 3.29 12.26
CA GLN A 144 -18.69 3.61 12.30
C GLN A 144 -19.41 2.57 13.16
N LYS A 145 -20.31 3.05 14.02
CA LYS A 145 -21.21 2.19 14.79
C LYS A 145 -22.39 1.83 13.91
N GLN A 146 -22.72 0.55 13.79
CA GLN A 146 -23.77 0.07 12.89
C GLN A 146 -25.11 0.75 13.21
N GLY A 147 -25.84 1.12 12.16
CA GLY A 147 -27.08 1.88 12.26
C GLY A 147 -26.90 3.40 12.31
N GLU A 148 -25.68 3.92 12.48
CA GLU A 148 -25.42 5.36 12.48
C GLU A 148 -25.02 5.88 11.09
N GLU A 149 -25.45 7.10 10.80
CA GLU A 149 -25.17 7.76 9.52
C GLU A 149 -23.73 8.29 9.43
N ARG A 150 -23.19 8.78 10.55
CA ARG A 150 -21.86 9.38 10.67
C ARG A 150 -20.88 8.42 11.33
N PRO A 151 -19.60 8.43 10.96
CA PRO A 151 -18.59 7.72 11.75
C PRO A 151 -18.38 8.38 13.11
N ARG A 152 -17.85 7.62 14.07
CA ARG A 152 -17.56 8.10 15.43
C ARG A 152 -16.10 8.47 15.59
N TYR A 153 -15.20 7.67 15.02
CA TYR A 153 -13.76 7.84 15.17
C TYR A 153 -13.04 7.68 13.84
N LEU A 154 -11.95 8.44 13.70
CA LEU A 154 -11.11 8.50 12.53
C LEU A 154 -9.68 8.29 13.00
N SER A 155 -8.93 7.48 12.25
CA SER A 155 -7.54 7.18 12.55
C SER A 155 -6.68 7.39 11.33
N ALA A 156 -5.59 8.14 11.45
CA ALA A 156 -4.59 8.33 10.40
C ALA A 156 -3.30 7.61 10.79
N SER A 157 -2.70 6.82 9.89
CA SER A 157 -1.45 6.13 10.18
C SER A 157 -0.28 7.10 10.35
N ARG A 158 0.60 6.76 11.29
CA ARG A 158 1.81 7.53 11.59
C ARG A 158 2.86 6.61 12.20
N HIS A 159 3.97 6.43 11.48
CA HIS A 159 5.15 5.67 11.92
C HIS A 159 4.83 4.29 12.54
N GLY A 160 3.96 3.52 11.88
CA GLY A 160 3.55 2.17 12.32
C GLY A 160 2.46 2.12 13.41
N GLY A 161 2.02 3.28 13.91
CA GLY A 161 0.84 3.46 14.75
C GLY A 161 -0.25 4.27 14.04
N TYR A 162 -1.17 4.82 14.83
CA TYR A 162 -2.26 5.68 14.35
C TYR A 162 -2.48 6.85 15.31
N SER A 163 -2.78 8.02 14.76
CA SER A 163 -3.42 9.11 15.50
C SER A 163 -4.93 8.97 15.36
N THR A 164 -5.63 8.81 16.48
CA THR A 164 -7.07 8.53 16.50
C THR A 164 -7.84 9.61 17.21
N HIS A 165 -8.87 10.15 16.56
CA HIS A 165 -9.70 11.22 17.08
C HIS A 165 -11.19 10.94 16.88
N PRO A 166 -12.06 11.44 17.77
CA PRO A 166 -13.48 11.50 17.49
C PRO A 166 -13.77 12.47 16.33
N ILE A 167 -14.86 12.23 15.62
CA ILE A 167 -15.23 12.99 14.41
C ILE A 167 -15.32 14.52 14.58
N ASN A 168 -15.63 15.00 15.79
CA ASN A 168 -15.77 16.42 16.09
C ASN A 168 -14.43 17.13 16.33
N GLU A 169 -13.32 16.42 16.36
CA GLU A 169 -11.98 17.00 16.58
C GLU A 169 -11.18 17.17 15.29
N VAL A 170 -11.70 16.71 14.15
CA VAL A 170 -10.99 16.70 12.87
C VAL A 170 -11.82 17.35 11.77
N PRO A 171 -11.20 18.00 10.77
CA PRO A 171 -11.93 18.56 9.65
C PRO A 171 -12.60 17.49 8.79
N MET A 172 -13.88 17.73 8.50
CA MET A 172 -14.75 16.83 7.73
C MET A 172 -15.42 17.60 6.59
N ASP A 173 -15.73 16.89 5.51
CA ASP A 173 -16.75 17.27 4.53
C ASP A 173 -17.82 16.17 4.50
N GLY A 174 -19.02 16.48 4.98
CA GLY A 174 -20.05 15.47 5.22
C GLY A 174 -19.54 14.37 6.15
N ASN A 175 -19.34 13.16 5.60
CA ASN A 175 -18.84 11.98 6.30
C ASN A 175 -17.39 11.61 5.94
N ARG A 176 -16.71 12.47 5.18
CA ARG A 176 -15.38 12.25 4.63
C ARG A 176 -14.37 13.09 5.40
N VAL A 177 -13.37 12.43 5.98
CA VAL A 177 -12.31 13.11 6.73
C VAL A 177 -11.28 13.70 5.78
N LYS A 178 -10.75 14.87 6.12
CA LYS A 178 -9.68 15.55 5.37
C LYS A 178 -8.31 15.14 5.92
N ILE A 179 -7.48 14.56 5.06
CA ILE A 179 -6.20 13.93 5.41
C ILE A 179 -5.10 14.49 4.53
N VAL A 180 -3.96 14.78 5.14
CA VAL A 180 -2.78 15.28 4.44
C VAL A 180 -1.62 14.29 4.60
N TYR A 181 -0.99 13.93 3.48
CA TYR A 181 0.32 13.25 3.50
C TYR A 181 1.41 14.30 3.62
N HIS A 182 2.31 14.11 4.57
CA HIS A 182 3.35 15.08 4.87
C HIS A 182 4.59 14.40 5.42
N LYS A 183 5.71 15.12 5.40
CA LYS A 183 6.90 14.73 6.13
C LYS A 183 6.79 15.15 7.58
N ASP A 184 6.99 14.20 8.49
CA ASP A 184 6.82 14.46 9.92
C ASP A 184 8.11 14.96 10.59
N GLY A 185 8.37 16.26 10.45
CA GLY A 185 9.54 16.91 11.00
C GLY A 185 10.85 16.28 10.48
N ALA A 186 11.65 15.72 11.39
CA ALA A 186 12.90 15.03 11.06
C ALA A 186 12.72 13.52 10.77
N SER A 187 11.50 13.01 10.90
CA SER A 187 11.14 11.61 10.69
C SER A 187 10.77 11.32 9.23
N THR A 188 10.22 10.13 9.01
CA THR A 188 9.64 9.69 7.75
C THR A 188 8.28 10.36 7.50
N HIS A 189 7.60 10.01 6.41
CA HIS A 189 6.28 10.53 6.11
C HIS A 189 5.20 9.87 6.96
N ALA A 190 4.04 10.52 7.02
CA ALA A 190 2.85 10.05 7.69
C ALA A 190 1.59 10.74 7.15
N PHE A 191 0.43 10.14 7.40
CA PHE A 191 -0.82 10.90 7.35
C PHE A 191 -1.02 11.73 8.62
N ARG A 192 -1.61 12.91 8.43
CA ARG A 192 -2.20 13.74 9.48
C ARG A 192 -3.62 14.14 9.11
N PHE A 193 -4.40 14.53 10.12
CA PHE A 193 -5.62 15.28 9.87
C PHE A 193 -5.25 16.68 9.37
N ALA A 194 -6.06 17.20 8.46
CA ALA A 194 -5.95 18.60 8.07
C ALA A 194 -6.21 19.53 9.26
N GLY A 195 -5.71 20.76 9.19
CA GLY A 195 -6.12 21.87 10.03
C GLY A 195 -7.49 22.40 9.64
N TRP A 196 -8.19 22.99 10.60
CA TRP A 196 -9.48 23.65 10.34
C TRP A 196 -9.29 24.83 9.38
N GLY A 197 -9.89 24.74 8.20
CA GLY A 197 -9.75 25.76 7.16
C GLY A 197 -8.42 25.74 6.42
N GLU A 198 -7.63 24.67 6.54
CA GLU A 198 -6.41 24.47 5.75
C GLU A 198 -6.73 24.44 4.25
N ASP A 199 -5.94 25.19 3.47
CA ASP A 199 -5.98 25.18 2.02
C ASP A 199 -5.19 24.01 1.47
N THR A 200 -5.64 23.43 0.35
CA THR A 200 -4.91 22.35 -0.32
C THR A 200 -3.75 22.88 -1.16
N GLU A 201 -2.67 22.12 -1.25
CA GLU A 201 -1.48 22.48 -2.02
C GLU A 201 -1.39 21.74 -3.37
N ALA A 202 -1.71 20.44 -3.41
CA ALA A 202 -1.25 19.55 -4.47
C ALA A 202 -1.82 19.90 -5.85
N TRP A 203 -3.12 20.19 -5.94
CA TRP A 203 -3.82 20.51 -7.18
C TRP A 203 -3.79 22.00 -7.56
N GLY A 204 -2.94 22.78 -6.89
CA GLY A 204 -2.88 24.23 -7.03
C GLY A 204 -3.93 24.96 -6.22
N PRO A 205 -4.04 26.29 -6.38
CA PRO A 205 -4.93 27.13 -5.58
C PRO A 205 -6.40 26.78 -5.84
N GLY A 206 -7.23 26.77 -4.79
CA GLY A 206 -8.69 26.55 -4.93
C GLY A 206 -9.30 25.49 -4.03
N ASN A 207 -8.58 24.99 -3.01
CA ASN A 207 -9.08 23.99 -2.05
C ASN A 207 -9.57 22.70 -2.73
N HIS A 208 -8.74 22.18 -3.63
CA HIS A 208 -8.98 21.00 -4.46
C HIS A 208 -8.48 19.74 -3.76
N TRP A 209 -9.34 19.15 -2.92
CA TRP A 209 -9.07 17.86 -2.30
C TRP A 209 -9.07 16.74 -3.35
N ASP A 210 -8.06 15.89 -3.29
CA ASP A 210 -7.92 14.74 -4.18
C ASP A 210 -8.84 13.59 -3.77
N THR A 211 -9.33 12.88 -4.79
CA THR A 211 -10.15 11.68 -4.63
C THR A 211 -9.71 10.61 -5.64
N PRO A 212 -8.54 9.97 -5.45
CA PRO A 212 -8.07 8.91 -6.34
C PRO A 212 -9.10 7.79 -6.45
N ALA A 213 -9.19 7.16 -7.63
CA ALA A 213 -10.25 6.18 -7.90
C ALA A 213 -10.30 5.09 -6.81
N LEU A 214 -11.46 4.97 -6.14
CA LEU A 214 -11.66 4.07 -5.02
C LEU A 214 -11.85 2.64 -5.51
N VAL A 215 -10.91 1.77 -5.13
CA VAL A 215 -10.89 0.37 -5.49
C VAL A 215 -10.91 -0.50 -4.24
N THR A 216 -11.92 -1.35 -4.13
CA THR A 216 -12.09 -2.26 -3.00
C THR A 216 -11.44 -3.59 -3.29
N MET A 217 -10.77 -4.18 -2.31
CA MET A 217 -10.18 -5.51 -2.45
C MET A 217 -11.24 -6.57 -2.76
N GLU A 218 -12.47 -6.39 -2.28
CA GLU A 218 -13.60 -7.29 -2.56
C GLU A 218 -13.97 -7.30 -4.06
N GLN A 219 -14.13 -6.11 -4.67
CA GLN A 219 -14.61 -5.99 -6.04
C GLN A 219 -13.48 -5.88 -7.09
N MET A 220 -12.22 -5.84 -6.64
CA MET A 220 -11.07 -5.78 -7.54
C MET A 220 -10.93 -7.08 -8.34
N ASP A 221 -10.62 -6.95 -9.63
CA ASP A 221 -10.35 -8.10 -10.50
C ASP A 221 -9.24 -8.99 -9.91
N LYS A 222 -9.37 -10.30 -10.16
CA LYS A 222 -8.49 -11.30 -9.55
C LYS A 222 -7.01 -11.03 -9.82
N THR A 223 -6.64 -10.62 -11.03
CA THR A 223 -5.24 -10.40 -11.42
C THR A 223 -4.55 -9.31 -10.58
N PRO A 224 -5.02 -8.04 -10.57
CA PRO A 224 -4.43 -7.02 -9.71
C PRO A 224 -4.56 -7.33 -8.22
N ARG A 225 -5.68 -7.92 -7.80
CA ARG A 225 -5.91 -8.27 -6.39
C ARG A 225 -4.89 -9.28 -5.89
N ASP A 226 -4.66 -10.35 -6.64
CA ASP A 226 -3.70 -11.40 -6.27
C ASP A 226 -2.27 -10.87 -6.32
N ALA A 227 -1.95 -9.97 -7.26
CA ALA A 227 -0.65 -9.32 -7.32
C ALA A 227 -0.39 -8.49 -6.04
N LEU A 228 -1.34 -7.65 -5.63
CA LEU A 228 -1.23 -6.90 -4.36
C LEU A 228 -1.15 -7.82 -3.15
N TRP A 229 -1.99 -8.86 -3.10
CA TRP A 229 -2.10 -9.78 -1.96
C TRP A 229 -0.80 -10.54 -1.71
N ASN A 230 -0.14 -10.97 -2.78
CA ASN A 230 1.06 -11.81 -2.70
C ASN A 230 2.38 -11.01 -2.78
N SER A 231 2.29 -9.68 -2.94
CA SER A 231 3.47 -8.82 -3.01
C SER A 231 4.15 -8.65 -1.66
N GLN A 232 5.45 -8.38 -1.70
CA GLN A 232 6.23 -7.88 -0.59
C GLN A 232 6.63 -6.43 -0.87
N TRP A 233 6.38 -5.54 0.08
CA TRP A 233 6.60 -4.10 -0.06
C TRP A 233 7.85 -3.63 0.70
N GLY A 234 8.82 -4.52 0.89
CA GLY A 234 10.03 -4.24 1.64
C GLY A 234 9.74 -3.86 3.10
N ARG A 235 10.05 -2.62 3.48
CA ARG A 235 9.79 -2.08 4.82
C ARG A 235 8.39 -1.50 4.98
N ALA A 236 7.71 -1.18 3.88
CA ALA A 236 6.33 -0.72 3.90
C ALA A 236 5.37 -1.90 4.15
N ASN A 237 4.24 -1.62 4.81
CA ASN A 237 3.28 -2.64 5.20
C ASN A 237 1.93 -2.41 4.49
N PHE A 238 1.58 -3.28 3.55
CA PHE A 238 0.26 -3.21 2.91
C PHE A 238 -0.85 -3.46 3.94
N PRO A 239 -1.79 -2.52 4.16
CA PRO A 239 -2.65 -2.55 5.34
C PRO A 239 -3.94 -3.37 5.19
N LEU A 240 -4.24 -3.86 3.98
CA LEU A 240 -5.60 -4.35 3.63
C LEU A 240 -5.77 -5.88 3.59
N THR A 241 -4.71 -6.64 3.86
CA THR A 241 -4.70 -8.12 3.75
C THR A 241 -4.40 -8.77 5.11
N ASN A 242 -3.27 -9.48 5.24
CA ASN A 242 -2.88 -10.18 6.47
C ASN A 242 -2.75 -9.25 7.68
N ASN A 243 -2.45 -7.97 7.43
CA ASN A 243 -2.32 -6.95 8.47
C ASN A 243 -3.64 -6.27 8.85
N LEU A 244 -4.75 -6.54 8.15
CA LEU A 244 -6.01 -5.79 8.29
C LEU A 244 -6.51 -5.73 9.74
N VAL A 245 -6.71 -6.89 10.38
CA VAL A 245 -7.25 -6.97 11.74
C VAL A 245 -6.29 -6.35 12.77
N SER A 246 -4.99 -6.57 12.59
CA SER A 246 -3.96 -5.98 13.46
C SER A 246 -3.97 -4.45 13.36
N ASN A 247 -4.04 -3.91 12.14
CA ASN A 247 -4.11 -2.47 11.90
C ASN A 247 -5.39 -1.84 12.45
N ILE A 248 -6.55 -2.46 12.22
CA ILE A 248 -7.82 -2.00 12.80
C ILE A 248 -7.73 -1.96 14.34
N ASN A 249 -7.18 -2.99 14.97
CA ASN A 249 -7.05 -3.04 16.42
C ASN A 249 -6.00 -2.07 16.98
N LYS A 250 -4.97 -1.71 16.22
CA LYS A 250 -4.03 -0.63 16.57
C LYS A 250 -4.66 0.76 16.43
N ALA A 251 -5.56 0.93 15.47
CA ALA A 251 -6.20 2.21 15.17
C ALA A 251 -7.36 2.53 16.12
N ARG A 252 -8.06 1.53 16.67
CA ARG A 252 -9.29 1.76 17.43
C ARG A 252 -9.04 2.48 18.77
N PRO A 253 -9.95 3.37 19.22
CA PRO A 253 -9.96 3.85 20.60
C PRO A 253 -10.55 2.78 21.53
N GLY A 254 -10.52 3.02 22.85
CA GLY A 254 -10.94 2.04 23.87
C GLY A 254 -12.41 1.66 23.81
N GLU A 255 -13.28 2.57 23.36
CA GLU A 255 -14.74 2.42 23.28
C GLU A 255 -15.18 1.53 22.11
N VAL A 256 -14.34 1.39 21.09
CA VAL A 256 -14.60 0.51 19.96
C VAL A 256 -14.11 -0.89 20.35
N PRO A 257 -14.95 -1.94 20.30
CA PRO A 257 -14.54 -3.29 20.64
C PRO A 257 -13.46 -3.81 19.68
N ALA A 258 -12.69 -4.79 20.14
CA ALA A 258 -11.72 -5.45 19.28
C ALA A 258 -12.41 -6.12 18.08
N PHE A 259 -11.74 -6.01 16.94
CA PHE A 259 -12.09 -6.69 15.70
C PHE A 259 -11.35 -8.01 15.58
#